data_AF-A0A832MNG6-F1
#
_entry.id   AF-A0A832MNG6-F1
#
_cell.length_a   1.000
_cell.length_b   1.000
_cell.length_c   1.000
_cell.angle_alpha   90.00
_cell.angle_beta   90.00
_cell.angle_gamma   90.00
#
_symmetry.space_group_name_H-M   'P 1'
#
loop_
_entity.id
_entity.type
_entity.pdbx_description
1 polymer ?
#
loop_
_entity_poly.entity_id
_entity_poly.type
_entity_poly.pdbx_seq_one_letter_code
_entity_poly.pdbx_strand_id
1 'polypeptide(L)' 'MKLASLIPPPGNNKYEICIVAAREARRLNEWSRQTGQSIPGKVTAAALERTIRQEVPFFYEEQYSAAPPDADAE' A
#
# COMPACT_ATOMS: atom_id res chain seq x y z
N MET A 1 25.84 -10.98 -13.85
CA MET A 1 24.67 -10.15 -13.47
C MET A 1 24.41 -10.34 -11.98
N LYS A 2 24.12 -9.29 -11.23
CA LYS A 2 23.98 -9.34 -9.76
C LYS A 2 22.51 -9.60 -9.43
N LEU A 3 22.18 -10.80 -8.91
CA LEU A 3 20.79 -11.24 -8.65
C LEU A 3 19.97 -10.25 -7.81
N ALA A 4 20.63 -9.47 -6.95
CA ALA A 4 20.01 -8.41 -6.15
C ALA A 4 19.29 -7.33 -6.98
N SER A 5 19.66 -7.09 -8.24
CA SER A 5 18.99 -6.09 -9.08
C SER A 5 17.62 -6.53 -9.59
N LEU A 6 17.22 -7.79 -9.36
CA LEU A 6 15.90 -8.31 -9.71
C LEU A 6 14.84 -8.00 -8.65
N ILE A 7 15.26 -7.56 -7.46
CA ILE A 7 14.35 -7.20 -6.38
C ILE A 7 13.87 -5.77 -6.67
N PRO A 8 12.58 -5.57 -6.98
CA PRO A 8 12.05 -4.24 -7.21
C PRO A 8 12.18 -3.41 -5.92
N PRO A 9 12.45 -2.11 -6.02
CA PRO A 9 12.38 -1.21 -4.89
C PRO A 9 11.01 -1.29 -4.21
N PRO A 10 10.93 -0.99 -2.90
CA PRO A 10 9.67 -0.89 -2.19
C PRO A 10 8.66 0.01 -2.90
N GLY A 11 7.42 -0.45 -3.05
CA GLY A 11 6.34 0.26 -3.74
C GLY A 11 6.34 0.15 -5.27
N ASN A 12 7.35 -0.51 -5.86
CA ASN A 12 7.43 -0.67 -7.32
C ASN A 12 6.96 -2.04 -7.80
N ASN A 13 6.69 -2.98 -6.90
CA ASN A 13 6.17 -4.27 -7.31
C ASN A 13 4.64 -4.19 -7.56
N LYS A 14 4.15 -4.93 -8.55
CA LYS A 14 2.74 -4.86 -8.98
C LYS A 14 1.73 -5.20 -7.86
N TYR A 15 2.12 -6.03 -6.90
CA TYR A 15 1.24 -6.43 -5.80
C TYR A 15 1.11 -5.30 -4.77
N GLU A 16 2.22 -4.66 -4.42
CA GLU A 16 2.24 -3.49 -3.54
C GLU A 16 1.45 -2.34 -4.14
N ILE A 17 1.65 -2.04 -5.43
CA ILE A 17 0.88 -1.01 -6.14
C ILE A 17 -0.62 -1.28 -6.03
N CYS A 18 -1.05 -2.54 -6.26
CA CYS A 18 -2.46 -2.92 -6.12
C CYS A 18 -2.98 -2.74 -4.68
N ILE A 19 -2.20 -3.12 -3.67
CA ILE A 19 -2.59 -2.98 -2.26
C ILE A 19 -2.75 -1.50 -1.88
N VAL A 20 -1.74 -0.68 -2.22
CA VAL A 20 -1.73 0.75 -1.90
C VAL A 20 -2.86 1.46 -2.65
N ALA A 21 -3.02 1.21 -3.96
CA ALA A 21 -4.10 1.80 -4.75
C ALA A 21 -5.50 1.39 -4.25
N ALA A 22 -5.70 0.14 -3.83
CA ALA A 22 -6.98 -0.30 -3.29
C ALA A 22 -7.30 0.39 -1.94
N ARG A 23 -6.30 0.56 -1.07
CA ARG A 23 -6.47 1.32 0.19
C ARG A 23 -6.77 2.79 -0.08
N GLU A 24 -6.07 3.39 -1.03
CA GLU A 24 -6.31 4.78 -1.43
C GLU A 24 -7.71 4.98 -2.02
N ALA A 25 -8.18 4.06 -2.86
CA ALA A 25 -9.53 4.11 -3.41
C ALA A 25 -10.60 4.09 -2.31
N ARG A 26 -10.40 3.29 -1.24
CA ARG A 26 -11.31 3.29 -0.08
C ARG A 26 -11.28 4.63 0.66
N ARG A 27 -10.09 5.19 0.89
CA ARG A 27 -9.93 6.51 1.53
C ARG A 27 -10.64 7.62 0.75
N LEU A 28 -10.50 7.59 -0.57
CA LEU A 28 -11.14 8.51 -1.50
C LEU A 28 -12.66 8.40 -1.50
N ASN A 29 -13.22 7.18 -1.49
CA ASN A 29 -14.66 6.97 -1.35
C ASN A 29 -15.20 7.48 -0.02
N GLU A 30 -14.48 7.19 1.08
CA GLU A 30 -14.85 7.67 2.41
C GLU A 30 -14.87 9.20 2.47
N TRP A 31 -13.83 9.85 1.94
CA TRP A 31 -13.77 11.31 1.82
C TRP A 31 -14.90 11.89 0.97
N SER A 32 -15.20 11.27 -0.18
CA SER A 32 -16.32 11.68 -1.05
C SER A 32 -17.65 11.60 -0.31
N ARG A 33 -17.88 10.53 0.45
CA ARG A 33 -19.10 10.34 1.25
C ARG A 33 -19.23 11.35 2.40
N GLN A 34 -18.11 11.72 3.03
CA GLN A 34 -18.09 12.67 4.15
C GLN A 34 -18.27 14.13 3.69
N THR A 35 -17.73 14.48 2.53
CA THR A 35 -17.75 15.87 2.01
C THR A 35 -18.91 16.15 1.05
N GLY A 36 -19.54 15.10 0.52
CA GLY A 36 -20.51 15.21 -0.57
C GLY A 36 -19.87 15.58 -1.91
N GLN A 37 -18.54 15.69 -1.99
CA GLN A 37 -17.82 16.01 -3.21
C GLN A 37 -17.59 14.74 -4.04
N SER A 38 -17.89 14.79 -5.34
CA SER A 38 -17.62 13.68 -6.25
C SER A 38 -16.16 13.71 -6.73
N ILE A 39 -15.53 12.55 -6.79
CA ILE A 39 -14.23 12.40 -7.46
C ILE A 39 -14.47 12.20 -8.96
N PRO A 40 -13.82 12.98 -9.83
CA PRO A 40 -14.03 12.85 -11.27
C PRO A 40 -13.52 11.49 -11.78
N GLY A 41 -14.35 10.82 -12.57
CA GLY A 41 -14.03 9.53 -13.17
C GLY A 41 -14.14 8.33 -12.21
N LYS A 42 -13.44 7.24 -12.53
CA LYS A 42 -13.43 6.04 -11.68
C LYS A 42 -12.42 6.22 -10.54
N VAL A 43 -12.89 6.12 -9.30
CA VAL A 43 -12.06 6.28 -8.09
C VAL A 43 -10.85 5.34 -8.09
N THR A 44 -11.00 4.13 -8.62
CA THR A 44 -9.89 3.17 -8.76
C THR A 44 -8.81 3.62 -9.73
N ALA A 45 -9.19 4.31 -10.82
CA ALA A 45 -8.23 4.85 -11.78
C ALA A 45 -7.45 6.02 -11.16
N ALA A 46 -8.14 6.94 -10.48
CA ALA A 46 -7.52 8.06 -9.77
C ALA A 46 -6.55 7.55 -8.68
N ALA A 47 -6.97 6.57 -7.88
CA ALA A 47 -6.11 5.98 -6.84
C ALA A 47 -4.88 5.29 -7.43
N LEU A 48 -5.04 4.53 -8.52
CA LEU A 48 -3.92 3.86 -9.19
C LEU A 48 -2.91 4.87 -9.75
N GLU A 49 -3.37 5.92 -10.41
CA GLU A 49 -2.52 6.96 -10.96
C GLU A 49 -1.69 7.65 -9.88
N ARG A 50 -2.32 8.03 -8.76
CA ARG A 50 -1.63 8.65 -7.61
C ARG A 50 -0.58 7.71 -7.00
N THR A 51 -0.89 6.42 -6.89
CA THR A 51 0.07 5.42 -6.40
C THR A 51 1.27 5.28 -7.33
N ILE A 52 1.06 5.18 -8.65
CA ILE A 52 2.15 5.08 -9.64
C ILE A 52 3.03 6.33 -9.63
N ARG A 53 2.44 7.50 -9.38
CA ARG A 53 3.15 8.78 -9.23
C ARG A 53 3.79 8.99 -7.87
N GLN A 54 3.73 8.00 -6.97
CA GLN A 54 4.27 8.08 -5.61
C GLN A 54 3.65 9.21 -4.76
N GLU A 55 2.41 9.60 -5.05
CA GLU A 55 1.66 10.64 -4.34
C GLU A 55 0.86 10.08 -3.14
N VAL A 56 0.92 8.77 -2.92
CA VAL A 56 0.24 8.07 -1.82
C VAL A 56 1.29 7.56 -0.83
N PRO A 57 1.37 8.12 0.39
CA PRO A 57 2.32 7.65 1.39
C PRO A 57 1.92 6.25 1.89
N PHE A 58 2.91 5.38 2.02
CA PHE A 58 2.75 4.05 2.61
C PHE A 58 4.00 3.69 3.43
N PHE A 59 3.84 2.79 4.38
CA PHE A 59 4.92 2.19 5.16
C PHE A 59 4.64 0.70 5.29
N TYR A 60 5.69 -0.11 5.43
CA TYR A 60 5.53 -1.51 5.79
C TYR A 60 5.19 -1.57 7.26
N GLU A 61 4.19 -2.38 7.60
CA GLU A 61 4.04 -2.82 8.97
C GLU A 61 5.27 -3.66 9.29
N GLU A 62 6.12 -3.18 10.20
CA GLU A 62 7.14 -4.03 10.81
C GLU A 62 6.38 -5.21 11.43
N GLN A 63 6.63 -6.41 10.92
CA GLN A 63 6.16 -7.62 11.57
C GLN A 63 6.77 -7.60 12.98
N TYR A 64 5.95 -7.30 13.99
CA TYR A 64 6.23 -7.71 15.34
C TYR A 64 6.36 -9.24 15.29
N SER A 65 7.60 -9.71 15.18
CA SER A 65 7.97 -11.03 15.61
C SER A 65 7.72 -11.03 17.12
N ALA A 66 6.50 -11.38 17.52
CA ALA A 66 6.33 -11.96 18.83
C ALA A 66 7.16 -13.26 18.78
N ALA A 67 8.34 -13.23 19.38
CA ALA A 67 9.05 -14.45 19.69
C ALA A 67 8.05 -15.39 20.39
N PRO A 68 7.97 -16.67 20.01
CA PRO A 68 7.10 -17.60 20.72
C PRO A 68 7.46 -17.57 22.21
N PRO A 69 6.47 -17.49 23.13
CA PRO A 69 6.71 -17.14 24.52
C PRO A 69 7.53 -18.14 25.36
N ASP A 70 7.99 -19.26 24.81
CA ASP A 70 8.59 -20.34 25.60
C ASP A 70 9.79 -21.02 24.89
N ALA A 71 10.80 -20.25 24.46
CA ALA A 71 12.05 -20.82 23.94
C ALA A 71 13.12 -21.08 25.02
N ASP A 72 12.90 -20.65 26.26
CA ASP A 72 13.84 -20.80 27.36
C ASP A 72 13.17 -21.43 28.59
N ALA A 73 12.99 -22.75 28.55
CA ALA A 73 12.77 -23.56 29.74
C ALA A 73 13.56 -24.88 29.58
N GLU A 74 14.89 -24.78 29.74
CA GLU A 74 15.75 -25.92 30.10
C GLU A 74 15.58 -26.28 31.58
#